data_AF-A0A0F9YKM8-F1
#
_entry.id   AF-A0A0F9YKM8-F1
#
_cell.length_a   1.000
_cell.length_b   1.000
_cell.length_c   1.000
_cell.angle_alpha   90.00
_cell.angle_beta   90.00
_cell.angle_gamma   90.00
#
_symmetry.space_group_name_H-M   'P 1'
#
loop_
_entity.id
_entity.type
_entity.pdbx_description
1 polymer ?
#
loop_
_entity_poly.entity_id
_entity_poly.type
_entity_poly.pdbx_seq_one_letter_code
_entity_poly.pdbx_strand_id
1 'polypeptide(L)'
;SPVLAPFDMVLVGFRDTSTQIVSGGTSAHSDDVKLFFESTSPDWPGVYLTVYHLLTSPLLTGHTQRASNDLMAAPAQGYQIFWDGNYSVSPTSNAASYGALIGYKVKRGELIGFAGTVPALGSVGTHSFADFYFDVPDTSVNPNIQRGDIHLHLVQPGSFFYWQSYSPDAIFPSGVLAYPFETDGYQLPVKQHNVNFKYSPQK
;
A
#
# COMPACT_ATOMS: atom_id res chain seq x y z
N SER A 1 -3.52 -1.15 12.64
CA SER A 1 -2.77 -2.41 12.78
C SER A 1 -1.58 -2.45 11.83
N PRO A 2 -0.49 -3.19 12.13
CA PRO A 2 0.59 -3.44 11.17
C PRO A 2 0.08 -4.12 9.90
N VAL A 3 0.58 -3.71 8.74
CA VAL A 3 0.33 -4.32 7.44
C VAL A 3 1.63 -4.91 6.91
N LEU A 4 1.60 -6.16 6.52
CA LEU A 4 2.75 -6.94 6.09
C LEU A 4 2.77 -7.16 4.58
N ALA A 5 3.97 -7.32 4.02
CA ALA A 5 4.18 -7.69 2.63
C ALA A 5 3.70 -9.14 2.36
N PRO A 6 2.76 -9.37 1.44
CA PRO A 6 2.29 -10.72 1.12
C PRO A 6 3.30 -11.54 0.28
N PHE A 7 4.22 -10.87 -0.41
CA PHE A 7 5.29 -11.48 -1.21
C PHE A 7 6.45 -10.50 -1.38
N ASP A 8 7.56 -10.99 -1.94
CA ASP A 8 8.72 -10.16 -2.25
C ASP A 8 8.38 -9.15 -3.34
N MET A 9 8.58 -7.86 -3.07
CA MET A 9 8.14 -6.77 -3.94
C MET A 9 9.02 -5.54 -3.81
N VAL A 10 8.85 -4.57 -4.70
CA VAL A 10 9.58 -3.31 -4.70
C VAL A 10 8.61 -2.14 -4.68
N LEU A 11 8.87 -1.12 -3.84
CA LEU A 11 8.06 0.09 -3.83
C LEU A 11 8.30 0.88 -5.13
N VAL A 12 7.25 1.06 -5.95
CA VAL A 12 7.35 1.76 -7.23
C VAL A 12 6.65 3.12 -7.24
N GLY A 13 5.79 3.38 -6.26
CA GLY A 13 5.13 4.68 -6.13
C GLY A 13 4.38 4.86 -4.83
N PHE A 14 3.96 6.10 -4.59
CA PHE A 14 3.02 6.43 -3.53
C PHE A 14 2.11 7.58 -3.96
N ARG A 15 0.98 7.69 -3.25
CA ARG A 15 0.10 8.86 -3.27
C ARG A 15 -0.48 9.05 -1.89
N ASP A 16 -0.53 10.28 -1.43
CA ASP A 16 -1.21 10.61 -0.18
C ASP A 16 -2.45 11.47 -0.46
N THR A 17 -3.62 10.85 -0.37
CA THR A 17 -4.93 11.52 -0.44
C THR A 17 -5.55 11.70 0.93
N SER A 18 -4.76 11.61 2.00
CA SER A 18 -5.20 11.96 3.35
C SER A 18 -5.52 13.45 3.39
N THR A 19 -6.80 13.78 3.31
CA THR A 19 -7.29 15.16 3.27
C THR A 19 -7.99 15.50 4.58
N GLN A 20 -8.00 16.79 4.90
CA GLN A 20 -9.05 17.40 5.70
C GLN A 20 -9.83 18.29 4.74
N ILE A 21 -11.01 17.85 4.27
CA ILE A 21 -11.88 18.79 3.56
C ILE A 21 -12.48 19.73 4.61
N VAL A 22 -12.12 21.00 4.55
CA VAL A 22 -12.76 22.06 5.33
C VAL A 22 -13.81 22.73 4.44
N SER A 23 -15.06 22.32 4.57
CA SER A 23 -16.21 23.10 4.09
C SER A 23 -17.25 23.16 5.22
N GLY A 24 -17.72 24.35 5.56
CA GLY A 24 -18.70 24.55 6.64
C GLY A 24 -18.19 24.38 8.08
N GLY A 25 -16.87 24.28 8.32
CA GLY A 25 -16.28 24.23 9.66
C GLY A 25 -16.04 22.83 10.24
N THR A 26 -16.31 21.76 9.49
CA THR A 26 -16.05 20.38 9.93
C THR A 26 -14.99 19.74 9.06
N SER A 27 -13.79 19.52 9.61
CA SER A 27 -12.72 18.75 8.98
C SER A 27 -12.92 17.26 9.25
N ALA A 28 -13.14 16.44 8.22
CA ALA A 28 -13.02 14.99 8.34
C ALA A 28 -11.64 14.57 7.81
N HIS A 29 -10.76 14.13 8.71
CA HIS A 29 -9.51 13.50 8.33
C HIS A 29 -9.78 12.07 7.85
N SER A 30 -9.30 11.71 6.67
CA SER A 30 -9.26 10.32 6.22
C SER A 30 -7.82 9.82 6.19
N ASP A 31 -7.57 8.66 6.79
CA ASP A 31 -6.30 7.94 6.61
C ASP A 31 -6.31 7.32 5.19
N ASP A 32 -5.61 7.92 4.23
CA ASP A 32 -5.64 7.47 2.83
C ASP A 32 -4.29 7.62 2.12
N VAL A 33 -3.21 7.19 2.80
CA VAL A 33 -1.93 6.95 2.15
C VAL A 33 -2.04 5.67 1.31
N LYS A 34 -1.57 5.76 0.05
CA LYS A 34 -1.52 4.66 -0.91
C LYS A 34 -0.07 4.35 -1.28
N LEU A 35 0.27 3.07 -1.27
CA LEU A 35 1.56 2.56 -1.73
C LEU A 35 1.34 1.64 -2.91
N PHE A 36 2.24 1.73 -3.89
CA PHE A 36 2.23 0.92 -5.10
C PHE A 36 3.50 0.09 -5.13
N PHE A 37 3.34 -1.21 -5.32
CA PHE A 37 4.43 -2.17 -5.37
C PHE A 37 4.38 -2.98 -6.66
N GLU A 38 5.56 -3.33 -7.16
CA GLU A 38 5.73 -4.30 -8.24
C GLU A 38 6.31 -5.59 -7.65
N SER A 39 5.81 -6.74 -8.11
CA SER A 39 6.33 -8.03 -7.71
C SER A 39 7.77 -8.23 -8.13
N THR A 40 8.57 -8.74 -7.19
CA THR A 40 9.90 -9.28 -7.46
C THR A 40 9.93 -10.81 -7.28
N SER A 41 8.77 -11.43 -7.04
CA SER A 41 8.62 -12.86 -6.91
C SER A 41 8.62 -13.52 -8.30
N PRO A 42 9.41 -14.59 -8.52
CA PRO A 42 9.35 -15.35 -9.77
C PRO A 42 8.01 -16.07 -9.96
N ASP A 43 7.25 -16.30 -8.89
CA ASP A 43 5.93 -16.93 -8.94
C ASP A 43 4.85 -16.01 -9.55
N TRP A 44 5.05 -14.69 -9.45
CA TRP A 44 4.07 -13.68 -9.81
C TRP A 44 4.72 -12.54 -10.61
N PRO A 45 5.34 -12.82 -11.77
CA PRO A 45 6.02 -11.80 -12.56
C PRO A 45 5.02 -10.77 -13.11
N GLY A 46 5.37 -9.49 -13.02
CA GLY A 46 4.54 -8.39 -13.54
C GLY A 46 3.27 -8.10 -12.74
N VAL A 47 3.03 -8.80 -11.62
CA VAL A 47 1.93 -8.47 -10.70
C VAL A 47 2.25 -7.20 -9.94
N TYR A 48 1.25 -6.33 -9.80
CA TYR A 48 1.33 -5.15 -8.96
C TYR A 48 0.39 -5.26 -7.76
N LEU A 49 0.80 -4.64 -6.66
CA LEU A 49 0.00 -4.52 -5.44
C LEU A 49 -0.17 -3.04 -5.11
N THR A 50 -1.42 -2.61 -4.98
CA THR A 50 -1.77 -1.34 -4.34
C THR A 50 -2.28 -1.61 -2.94
N VAL A 51 -1.71 -0.93 -1.95
CA VAL A 51 -2.21 -0.93 -0.56
C VAL A 51 -2.67 0.47 -0.21
N TYR A 52 -3.92 0.63 0.22
CA TYR A 52 -4.49 1.94 0.56
C TYR A 52 -5.36 1.91 1.82
N HIS A 53 -5.87 3.08 2.22
CA HIS A 53 -6.34 3.35 3.58
C HIS A 53 -5.26 3.18 4.65
N LEU A 54 -4.00 3.52 4.33
CA LEU A 54 -2.93 3.50 5.32
C LEU A 54 -2.89 4.83 6.10
N LEU A 55 -2.69 4.72 7.41
CA LEU A 55 -2.36 5.86 8.28
C LEU A 55 -0.95 6.39 7.99
N THR A 56 0.00 5.48 7.85
CA THR A 56 1.38 5.80 7.52
C THR A 56 2.15 4.57 7.07
N SER A 57 3.38 4.78 6.59
CA SER A 57 4.28 3.72 6.18
C SER A 57 5.72 3.99 6.66
N PRO A 58 6.45 2.94 7.08
CA PRO A 58 7.89 3.04 7.33
C PRO A 58 8.71 3.32 6.06
N LEU A 59 8.14 3.11 4.87
CA LEU A 59 8.77 3.37 3.58
C LEU A 59 8.65 4.84 3.14
N LEU A 60 7.87 5.64 3.86
CA LEU A 60 7.76 7.09 3.69
C LEU A 60 8.44 7.76 4.88
N THR A 61 9.76 7.93 4.77
CA THR A 61 10.64 8.27 5.90
C THR A 61 10.40 9.66 6.49
N GLY A 62 9.97 10.60 5.65
CA GLY A 62 9.62 11.96 6.06
C GLY A 62 8.13 12.17 6.33
N HIS A 63 7.27 11.18 6.04
CA HIS A 63 5.84 11.30 6.29
C HIS A 63 5.53 11.23 7.79
N THR A 64 4.99 12.31 8.33
CA THR A 64 4.47 12.40 9.70
C THR A 64 2.96 12.40 9.71
N GLN A 65 2.36 11.67 10.66
CA GLN A 65 0.94 11.77 10.93
C GLN A 65 0.59 13.24 11.27
N ARG A 66 -0.49 13.79 10.70
CA ARG A 66 -1.01 15.17 10.91
C ARG A 66 -0.44 16.31 10.06
N ALA A 67 0.21 16.06 8.93
CA ALA A 67 0.33 17.13 7.94
C ALA A 67 -1.07 17.38 7.34
N SER A 68 -1.71 18.49 7.73
CA SER A 68 -2.87 19.00 7.00
C SER A 68 -2.39 19.35 5.59
N ASN A 69 -2.68 18.46 4.65
CA ASN A 69 -2.45 18.74 3.25
C ASN A 69 -3.69 19.47 2.75
N ASP A 70 -3.72 20.78 2.95
CA ASP A 70 -4.62 21.70 2.22
C ASP A 70 -4.13 21.85 0.77
N LEU A 71 -3.85 20.70 0.15
CA LEU A 71 -3.20 20.62 -1.14
C LEU A 71 -4.26 20.32 -2.19
N MET A 72 -4.49 21.31 -3.05
CA MET A 72 -5.24 21.15 -4.30
C MET A 72 -4.72 20.00 -5.18
N ALA A 73 -3.49 19.51 -4.93
CA ALA A 73 -2.90 18.33 -5.55
C ALA A 73 -2.22 17.44 -4.50
N ALA A 74 -2.73 16.21 -4.34
CA ALA A 74 -2.16 15.18 -3.47
C ALA A 74 -0.65 14.96 -3.74
N PRO A 75 0.20 14.89 -2.69
CA PRO A 75 1.60 14.49 -2.83
C PRO A 75 1.67 13.08 -3.41
N ALA A 76 2.40 12.92 -4.51
CA ALA A 76 2.55 11.65 -5.18
C ALA A 76 3.85 11.58 -6.00
N GLN A 77 4.37 10.37 -6.18
CA GLN A 77 5.56 10.11 -6.98
C GLN A 77 5.57 8.66 -7.45
N GLY A 78 6.12 8.41 -8.65
CA GLY A 78 6.37 7.06 -9.14
C GLY A 78 5.16 6.44 -9.85
N TYR A 79 5.23 5.13 -10.04
CA TYR A 79 4.19 4.35 -10.73
C TYR A 79 2.94 4.20 -9.87
N GLN A 80 1.78 4.42 -10.49
CA GLN A 80 0.49 4.36 -9.83
C GLN A 80 -0.49 3.59 -10.68
N ILE A 81 -1.41 2.90 -10.02
CA ILE A 81 -2.46 2.10 -10.66
C ILE A 81 -3.83 2.56 -10.15
N PHE A 82 -4.73 2.75 -11.10
CA PHE A 82 -6.11 3.13 -10.91
C PHE A 82 -7.00 2.23 -11.76
N TRP A 83 -8.30 2.28 -11.50
CA TRP A 83 -9.30 1.48 -12.20
C TRP A 83 -9.32 1.71 -13.73
N ASP A 84 -8.93 2.90 -14.19
CA ASP A 84 -8.91 3.32 -15.60
C ASP A 84 -7.52 3.55 -16.18
N GLY A 85 -6.45 3.29 -15.42
CA GLY A 85 -5.12 3.52 -15.93
C GLY A 85 -3.99 3.24 -14.98
N ASN A 86 -2.81 3.06 -15.56
CA ASN A 86 -1.57 2.85 -14.85
C ASN A 86 -0.45 3.67 -15.48
N TYR A 87 0.27 4.45 -14.68
CA TYR A 87 1.27 5.38 -15.19
C TYR A 87 2.19 5.90 -14.09
N SER A 88 3.39 6.30 -14.51
CA SER A 88 4.33 7.02 -13.65
C SER A 88 4.03 8.52 -13.63
N VAL A 89 4.12 9.11 -12.44
CA VAL A 89 4.10 10.56 -12.27
C VAL A 89 5.45 11.07 -11.77
N SER A 90 5.82 12.26 -12.24
CA SER A 90 6.87 13.05 -11.58
C SER A 90 6.38 13.50 -10.19
N PRO A 91 7.29 13.78 -9.24
CA PRO A 91 6.92 14.27 -7.91
C PRO A 91 5.94 15.46 -7.99
N THR A 92 4.81 15.36 -7.29
CA THR A 92 3.80 16.44 -7.20
C THR A 92 3.79 17.07 -5.82
N SER A 93 3.45 18.36 -5.73
CA SER A 93 3.39 19.10 -4.46
C SER A 93 4.69 18.95 -3.64
N ASN A 94 4.60 18.61 -2.36
CA ASN A 94 5.72 18.32 -1.46
C ASN A 94 6.11 16.83 -1.45
N ALA A 95 5.86 16.04 -2.50
CA ALA A 95 6.19 14.61 -2.52
C ALA A 95 7.64 14.29 -2.10
N ALA A 96 8.60 15.16 -2.41
CA ALA A 96 9.99 15.01 -1.96
C ALA A 96 10.13 14.96 -0.42
N SER A 97 9.32 15.70 0.34
CA SER A 97 9.37 15.70 1.80
C SER A 97 8.86 14.41 2.42
N TYR A 98 8.16 13.55 1.66
CA TYR A 98 7.71 12.25 2.15
C TYR A 98 8.88 11.27 2.30
N GLY A 99 10.02 11.54 1.64
CA GLY A 99 11.19 10.67 1.70
C GLY A 99 10.83 9.23 1.30
N ALA A 100 10.03 9.08 0.26
CA ALA A 100 9.58 7.78 -0.23
C ALA A 100 10.79 6.98 -0.73
N LEU A 101 10.96 5.78 -0.20
CA LEU A 101 12.03 4.86 -0.58
C LEU A 101 11.67 4.12 -1.88
N ILE A 102 11.42 4.86 -2.96
CA ILE A 102 11.13 4.27 -4.28
C ILE A 102 12.33 3.39 -4.70
N GLY A 103 12.06 2.16 -5.12
CA GLY A 103 13.07 1.13 -5.39
C GLY A 103 13.44 0.26 -4.19
N TYR A 104 12.91 0.53 -3.00
CA TYR A 104 13.15 -0.30 -1.82
C TYR A 104 12.52 -1.68 -2.00
N LYS A 105 13.36 -2.72 -1.87
CA LYS A 105 12.95 -4.12 -1.93
C LYS A 105 12.43 -4.54 -0.55
N VAL A 106 11.17 -4.93 -0.51
CA VAL A 106 10.48 -5.45 0.65
C VAL A 106 10.42 -6.96 0.55
N LYS A 107 10.75 -7.66 1.63
CA LYS A 107 10.58 -9.12 1.73
C LYS A 107 9.21 -9.50 2.25
N ARG A 108 8.71 -10.66 1.83
CA ARG A 108 7.51 -11.28 2.40
C ARG A 108 7.56 -11.25 3.93
N GLY A 109 6.48 -10.77 4.55
CA GLY A 109 6.33 -10.63 6.00
C GLY A 109 6.93 -9.36 6.61
N GLU A 110 7.64 -8.53 5.83
CA GLU A 110 8.10 -7.23 6.31
C GLU A 110 6.96 -6.23 6.47
N LEU A 111 7.09 -5.34 7.46
CA LEU A 111 6.16 -4.24 7.67
C LEU A 111 6.21 -3.25 6.50
N ILE A 112 5.05 -2.98 5.88
CA ILE A 112 4.91 -2.02 4.77
C ILE A 112 4.06 -0.82 5.12
N GLY A 113 3.22 -0.91 6.15
CA GLY A 113 2.32 0.16 6.51
C GLY A 113 1.62 -0.09 7.85
N PHE A 114 0.91 0.94 8.29
CA PHE A 114 -0.06 0.82 9.37
C PHE A 114 -1.43 1.13 8.80
N ALA A 115 -2.34 0.17 8.93
CA ALA A 115 -3.74 0.32 8.54
C ALA A 115 -4.32 1.54 9.26
N GLY A 116 -5.01 2.36 8.47
CA GLY A 116 -5.74 3.53 8.92
C GLY A 116 -7.10 3.17 9.48
N THR A 117 -7.94 4.18 9.53
CA THR A 117 -9.23 4.12 10.20
C THR A 117 -10.34 4.56 9.26
N VAL A 118 -11.37 3.72 9.13
CA VAL A 118 -12.60 4.08 8.41
C VAL A 118 -13.79 4.14 9.37
N PRO A 119 -14.76 5.05 9.15
CA PRO A 119 -15.98 5.09 9.94
C PRO A 119 -16.74 3.76 9.85
N ALA A 120 -17.22 3.23 10.97
CA ALA A 120 -18.09 2.06 10.95
C ALA A 120 -19.46 2.39 10.33
N LEU A 121 -20.12 1.37 9.77
CA LEU A 121 -21.50 1.47 9.29
C LEU A 121 -22.41 1.98 10.43
N GLY A 122 -23.04 3.14 10.24
CA GLY A 122 -23.85 3.79 11.28
C GLY A 122 -23.11 4.77 12.20
N SER A 123 -21.84 5.11 11.92
CA SER A 123 -21.04 6.10 12.67
C SER A 123 -20.78 5.76 14.15
N VAL A 124 -21.00 4.51 14.57
CA VAL A 124 -20.68 4.04 15.93
C VAL A 124 -19.35 3.30 15.90
N GLY A 125 -18.29 4.04 16.23
CA GLY A 125 -16.93 3.50 16.35
C GLY A 125 -16.10 3.58 15.07
N THR A 126 -14.83 3.23 15.24
CA THR A 126 -13.81 3.22 14.20
C THR A 126 -13.16 1.83 14.18
N HIS A 127 -12.89 1.28 12.99
CA HIS A 127 -12.14 0.03 12.86
C HIS A 127 -10.90 0.23 12.01
N SER A 128 -9.85 -0.52 12.34
CA SER A 128 -8.62 -0.55 11.56
C SER A 128 -8.90 -1.19 10.22
N PHE A 129 -8.50 -0.53 9.14
CA PHE A 129 -8.82 -0.96 7.79
C PHE A 129 -7.68 -0.63 6.83
N ALA A 130 -7.38 -1.56 5.93
CA ALA A 130 -6.46 -1.39 4.82
C ALA A 130 -6.95 -2.28 3.68
N ASP A 131 -6.96 -1.72 2.48
CA ASP A 131 -7.39 -2.44 1.28
C ASP A 131 -6.19 -2.81 0.41
N PHE A 132 -6.33 -3.94 -0.29
CA PHE A 132 -5.30 -4.52 -1.15
C PHE A 132 -5.90 -4.79 -2.52
N TYR A 133 -5.35 -4.15 -3.54
CA TYR A 133 -5.70 -4.38 -4.94
C TYR A 133 -4.53 -5.02 -5.66
N PHE A 134 -4.85 -6.04 -6.44
CA PHE A 134 -3.88 -6.80 -7.21
C PHE A 134 -4.20 -6.65 -8.68
N ASP A 135 -3.23 -6.15 -9.43
CA ASP A 135 -3.30 -6.04 -10.88
C ASP A 135 -2.37 -7.09 -11.46
N VAL A 136 -2.94 -8.05 -12.17
CA VAL A 136 -2.25 -9.23 -12.69
C VAL A 136 -2.18 -9.14 -14.22
N PRO A 137 -1.02 -9.42 -14.82
CA PRO A 137 -0.90 -9.44 -16.27
C PRO A 137 -1.66 -10.61 -16.89
N ASP A 138 -2.37 -10.35 -17.99
CA ASP A 138 -3.04 -11.36 -18.79
C ASP A 138 -2.91 -11.01 -20.29
N THR A 139 -3.07 -12.01 -21.16
CA THR A 139 -2.98 -11.76 -22.62
C THR A 139 -4.18 -11.01 -23.18
N SER A 140 -5.33 -11.03 -22.49
CA SER A 140 -6.51 -10.28 -22.89
C SER A 140 -6.38 -8.79 -22.58
N VAL A 141 -7.11 -7.98 -23.36
CA VAL A 141 -7.18 -6.53 -23.16
C VAL A 141 -8.22 -6.21 -22.09
N ASN A 142 -7.83 -5.43 -21.09
CA ASN A 142 -8.74 -4.82 -20.13
C ASN A 142 -9.39 -3.57 -20.75
N PRO A 143 -10.71 -3.58 -21.04
CA PRO A 143 -11.37 -2.47 -21.73
C PRO A 143 -11.53 -1.22 -20.86
N ASN A 144 -11.29 -1.31 -19.54
CA ASN A 144 -11.40 -0.17 -18.63
C ASN A 144 -10.15 0.71 -18.65
N ILE A 145 -9.00 0.18 -19.07
CA ILE A 145 -7.74 0.91 -19.07
C ILE A 145 -7.68 1.85 -20.27
N GLN A 146 -7.70 3.15 -19.97
CA GLN A 146 -7.61 4.23 -20.96
C GLN A 146 -6.17 4.71 -21.16
N ARG A 147 -5.30 4.45 -20.18
CA ARG A 147 -3.90 4.89 -20.19
C ARG A 147 -3.00 3.87 -19.49
N GLY A 148 -1.90 3.50 -20.15
CA GLY A 148 -0.90 2.58 -19.57
C GLY A 148 -0.94 1.21 -20.24
N ASP A 149 -0.50 0.20 -19.50
CA ASP A 149 -0.56 -1.20 -19.92
C ASP A 149 -2.01 -1.70 -19.85
N ILE A 150 -2.58 -2.00 -21.02
CA ILE A 150 -3.96 -2.48 -21.17
C ILE A 150 -4.12 -3.98 -20.82
N HIS A 151 -3.03 -4.67 -20.46
CA HIS A 151 -3.01 -6.09 -20.15
C HIS A 151 -3.01 -6.38 -18.64
N LEU A 152 -3.14 -5.35 -17.81
CA LEU A 152 -3.30 -5.50 -16.37
C LEU A 152 -4.79 -5.62 -16.00
N HIS A 153 -5.11 -6.60 -15.15
CA HIS A 153 -6.47 -6.87 -14.70
C HIS A 153 -6.54 -6.89 -13.18
N LEU A 154 -7.45 -6.10 -12.62
CA LEU A 154 -7.75 -6.11 -11.19
C LEU A 154 -8.43 -7.44 -10.82
N VAL A 155 -7.88 -8.13 -9.82
CA VAL A 155 -8.44 -9.40 -9.33
C VAL A 155 -8.95 -9.27 -7.89
N GLN A 156 -9.96 -10.09 -7.56
CA GLN A 156 -10.45 -10.25 -6.18
C GLN A 156 -9.46 -11.11 -5.38
N PRO A 157 -8.67 -10.55 -4.45
CA PRO A 157 -7.47 -11.23 -3.93
C PRO A 157 -7.79 -12.53 -3.17
N GLY A 158 -8.88 -12.53 -2.40
CA GLY A 158 -9.29 -13.69 -1.61
C GLY A 158 -9.72 -14.90 -2.45
N SER A 159 -10.17 -14.68 -3.68
CA SER A 159 -10.60 -15.75 -4.59
C SER A 159 -9.50 -16.15 -5.58
N PHE A 160 -8.62 -15.21 -5.93
CA PHE A 160 -7.59 -15.42 -6.95
C PHE A 160 -6.35 -16.11 -6.39
N PHE A 161 -5.94 -15.77 -5.17
CA PHE A 161 -4.71 -16.27 -4.57
C PHE A 161 -4.97 -17.30 -3.47
N TYR A 162 -4.02 -18.21 -3.32
CA TYR A 162 -3.90 -19.02 -2.10
C TYR A 162 -3.13 -18.23 -1.04
N TRP A 163 -3.63 -18.27 0.19
CA TRP A 163 -3.09 -17.52 1.31
C TRP A 163 -2.64 -18.48 2.42
N GLN A 164 -1.51 -18.15 3.03
CA GLN A 164 -1.00 -18.84 4.22
C GLN A 164 -0.49 -17.82 5.22
N SER A 165 -0.70 -18.08 6.50
CA SER A 165 -0.14 -17.28 7.58
C SER A 165 1.39 -17.19 7.49
N TYR A 166 1.91 -16.00 7.72
CA TYR A 166 3.36 -15.79 7.74
C TYR A 166 3.99 -16.29 9.04
N SER A 167 5.13 -16.98 8.92
CA SER A 167 6.12 -17.10 9.98
C SER A 167 7.53 -17.07 9.37
N PRO A 168 8.57 -16.68 10.12
CA PRO A 168 9.94 -16.66 9.62
C PRO A 168 10.45 -18.02 9.12
N ASP A 169 9.94 -19.11 9.72
CA ASP A 169 10.34 -20.49 9.41
C ASP A 169 9.36 -21.18 8.45
N ALA A 170 8.33 -20.49 7.97
CA ALA A 170 7.33 -21.05 7.09
C ALA A 170 7.91 -21.29 5.69
N ILE A 171 7.75 -22.52 5.19
CA ILE A 171 8.02 -22.86 3.80
C ILE A 171 6.75 -22.57 2.99
N PHE A 172 6.82 -21.55 2.14
CA PHE A 172 5.73 -21.19 1.24
C PHE A 172 5.81 -22.00 -0.06
N PRO A 173 4.75 -22.74 -0.44
CA PRO A 173 4.66 -23.32 -1.78
C PRO A 173 4.67 -22.21 -2.85
N SER A 174 5.11 -22.58 -4.06
CA SER A 174 5.10 -21.66 -5.21
C SER A 174 3.69 -21.11 -5.45
N GLY A 175 3.59 -19.79 -5.65
CA GLY A 175 2.33 -19.09 -5.88
C GLY A 175 1.54 -18.75 -4.61
N VAL A 176 1.91 -19.27 -3.44
CA VAL A 176 1.19 -18.96 -2.19
C VAL A 176 1.63 -17.60 -1.64
N LEU A 177 0.66 -16.76 -1.31
CA LEU A 177 0.87 -15.46 -0.68
C LEU A 177 0.83 -15.56 0.85
N ALA A 178 1.61 -14.72 1.51
CA ALA A 178 1.49 -14.51 2.95
C ALA A 178 0.25 -13.69 3.27
N TYR A 179 -0.48 -14.09 4.31
CA TYR A 179 -1.54 -13.26 4.86
C TYR A 179 -0.96 -11.90 5.32
N PRO A 180 -1.55 -10.76 4.95
CA PRO A 180 -0.91 -9.45 5.10
C PRO A 180 -1.01 -8.85 6.51
N PHE A 181 -1.29 -9.68 7.52
CA PHE A 181 -1.42 -9.30 8.92
C PHE A 181 -0.77 -10.35 9.83
N GLU A 182 -0.42 -9.95 11.04
CA GLU A 182 0.02 -10.86 12.10
C GLU A 182 -1.09 -11.86 12.43
N THR A 183 -0.77 -13.15 12.38
CA THR A 183 -1.69 -14.26 12.64
C THR A 183 -0.89 -15.48 13.08
N ASP A 184 -1.57 -16.51 13.60
CA ASP A 184 -0.98 -17.78 14.03
C ASP A 184 0.21 -17.64 14.99
N GLY A 185 0.14 -16.64 15.86
CA GLY A 185 1.15 -16.37 16.89
C GLY A 185 2.39 -15.63 16.39
N TYR A 186 2.52 -15.36 15.09
CA TYR A 186 3.56 -14.48 14.57
C TYR A 186 3.31 -13.03 15.01
N GLN A 187 4.37 -12.36 15.46
CA GLN A 187 4.39 -10.95 15.79
C GLN A 187 5.69 -10.31 15.30
N LEU A 188 5.57 -9.10 14.78
CA LEU A 188 6.70 -8.25 14.46
C LEU A 188 7.51 -7.94 15.73
N PRO A 189 8.80 -7.61 15.58
CA PRO A 189 9.57 -6.98 16.64
C PRO A 189 8.82 -5.80 17.28
N VAL A 190 8.96 -5.64 18.60
CA VAL A 190 8.29 -4.57 19.38
C VAL A 190 8.51 -3.18 18.79
N LYS A 191 9.70 -2.90 18.25
CA LYS A 191 10.00 -1.59 17.62
C LYS A 191 9.15 -1.31 16.38
N GLN A 192 8.77 -2.34 15.63
CA GLN A 192 7.97 -2.22 14.41
C GLN A 192 6.47 -2.10 14.70
N HIS A 193 6.05 -2.21 15.96
CA HIS A 193 4.69 -1.85 16.38
C HIS A 193 4.51 -0.35 16.61
N ASN A 194 5.61 0.41 16.72
CA ASN A 194 5.55 1.85 16.82
C ASN A 194 5.18 2.45 15.46
N VAL A 195 4.06 3.15 15.37
CA VAL A 195 3.59 3.79 14.13
C VAL A 195 4.57 4.82 13.55
N ASN A 196 5.51 5.31 14.36
CA ASN A 196 6.59 6.20 13.93
C ASN A 196 7.85 5.45 13.45
N PHE A 197 7.86 4.12 13.45
CA PHE A 197 8.96 3.33 12.90
C PHE A 197 9.13 3.66 11.41
N LYS A 198 10.38 3.96 11.00
CA LYS A 198 10.78 4.23 9.62
C LYS A 198 11.97 3.37 9.24
N TYR A 199 12.01 2.90 7.99
CA TYR A 199 13.23 2.32 7.45
C TYR A 199 14.28 3.42 7.23
N SER A 200 15.54 3.05 7.35
CA SER A 200 16.63 3.95 6.96
C SER A 200 16.77 3.93 5.43
N PRO A 201 17.04 5.06 4.78
CA PRO A 201 17.48 5.07 3.40
C PRO A 201 18.69 4.14 3.26
N GLN A 202 18.64 3.19 2.33
CA GLN A 202 19.83 2.39 2.01
C GLN A 202 20.85 3.35 1.37
N LYS A 203 22.06 3.40 1.95
CA LYS A 203 23.16 4.24 1.46
C LYS A 203 23.72 3.72 0.14
#